data_AF-A0A9E1WCY2-F1
#
_entry.id   AF-A0A9E1WCY2-F1
#
_cell.length_a   1.000
_cell.length_b   1.000
_cell.length_c   1.000
_cell.angle_alpha   90.00
_cell.angle_beta   90.00
_cell.angle_gamma   90.00
#
_symmetry.space_group_name_H-M   'P 1'
#
loop_
_entity.id
_entity.type
_entity.pdbx_description
1 polymer ?
#
loop_
_entity_poly.entity_id
_entity_poly.type
_entity_poly.pdbx_seq_one_letter_code
_entity_poly.pdbx_strand_id
1 'polypeptide(L)'
;IIGHMQHNVRDPNRDHKHGRIFRVTHTKRPLQKKVAIDGQPIEALLENLKHPTDGVRHRTRVELSERKTDNVIQATQKWMKQFDPKKKEDGHHLLEALWVHQQHNRRNGRLLNDLLKSPNPHARMAALTVQHHWYNADPAKGSQVMEEEEIEVAQKSGIISDTNELTTIRISTLVEKMKYDTPNLTVKAGKKINLIFSNPDFMPHNIVLVSPNKADSVAMEALKLGANGFAVGFVPPSKDVIWASKLIDHGAEQEIQFNAPSKPGDYPYVCTFPGHHIIMRGNMKVVK
;
A
#
# COMPACT_ATOMS: atom_id res chain seq x y z
N ILE A 1 4.43 -5.68 35.14
CA ILE A 1 3.31 -6.24 34.34
C ILE A 1 3.74 -7.58 33.76
N ILE A 2 3.02 -8.67 34.09
CA ILE A 2 3.18 -9.99 33.47
C ILE A 2 1.95 -10.21 32.58
N GLY A 3 2.14 -10.21 31.25
CA GLY A 3 1.03 -10.29 30.31
C GLY A 3 1.47 -10.70 28.91
N HIS A 4 0.54 -11.31 28.16
CA HIS A 4 0.76 -11.88 26.83
C HIS A 4 0.00 -11.07 25.77
N MET A 5 0.57 -9.91 25.39
CA MET A 5 0.12 -8.97 24.32
C MET A 5 -0.88 -7.86 24.68
N GLN A 6 -1.41 -7.77 25.90
CA GLN A 6 -2.24 -6.61 26.30
C GLN A 6 -1.43 -5.31 26.48
N HIS A 7 -0.12 -5.45 26.68
CA HIS A 7 0.83 -4.34 26.76
C HIS A 7 2.00 -4.61 25.81
N ASN A 8 2.60 -3.54 25.30
CA ASN A 8 3.74 -3.64 24.40
C ASN A 8 4.88 -4.45 25.04
N VAL A 9 5.57 -5.28 24.26
CA VAL A 9 6.74 -6.06 24.71
C VAL A 9 7.85 -5.17 25.27
N ARG A 10 7.89 -3.90 24.85
CA ARG A 10 8.85 -2.85 25.29
C ARG A 10 8.30 -1.91 26.37
N ASP A 11 7.14 -2.19 26.96
CA ASP A 11 6.57 -1.35 28.01
C ASP A 11 7.53 -1.24 29.22
N PRO A 12 7.88 -0.03 29.70
CA PRO A 12 8.83 0.14 30.82
C PRO A 12 8.40 -0.55 32.12
N ASN A 13 7.11 -0.77 32.31
CA ASN A 13 6.55 -1.42 33.50
C ASN A 13 6.44 -2.95 33.35
N ARG A 14 6.90 -3.51 32.23
CA ARG A 14 6.87 -4.95 31.97
C ARG A 14 7.87 -5.69 32.85
N ASP A 15 7.46 -6.84 33.38
CA ASP A 15 8.37 -7.69 34.16
C ASP A 15 9.34 -8.40 33.21
N HIS A 16 10.64 -8.14 33.40
CA HIS A 16 11.73 -8.70 32.59
C HIS A 16 12.48 -9.82 33.34
N LYS A 17 12.15 -10.07 34.62
CA LYS A 17 12.88 -11.00 35.49
C LYS A 17 12.15 -12.33 35.65
N HIS A 18 10.83 -12.35 35.56
CA HIS A 18 10.03 -13.56 35.81
C HIS A 18 9.28 -14.03 34.56
N GLY A 19 9.30 -15.36 34.34
CA GLY A 19 8.59 -16.02 33.26
C GLY A 19 8.64 -17.54 33.42
N ARG A 20 7.80 -18.25 32.66
CA ARG A 20 7.83 -19.71 32.59
C ARG A 20 8.08 -20.12 31.14
N ILE A 21 9.12 -20.92 30.92
CA ILE A 21 9.36 -21.56 29.62
C ILE A 21 8.84 -22.99 29.72
N PHE A 22 7.75 -23.27 29.02
CA PHE A 22 7.22 -24.62 28.92
C PHE A 22 7.82 -25.33 27.70
N ARG A 23 8.41 -26.51 27.90
CA ARG A 23 8.76 -27.42 26.81
C ARG A 23 7.70 -28.52 26.77
N VAL A 24 6.85 -28.49 25.74
CA VAL A 24 5.84 -29.51 25.50
C VAL A 24 6.40 -30.54 24.53
N THR A 25 6.43 -31.82 24.93
CA THR A 25 6.90 -32.93 24.08
C THR A 25 5.85 -34.03 24.02
N HIS A 26 5.66 -34.62 22.85
CA HIS A 26 4.75 -35.73 22.67
C HIS A 26 5.38 -37.05 23.17
N THR A 27 4.73 -37.74 24.10
CA THR A 27 5.32 -38.91 24.80
C THR A 27 5.64 -40.10 23.89
N LYS A 28 4.90 -40.30 22.79
CA LYS A 28 5.09 -41.43 21.86
C LYS A 28 5.86 -41.08 20.58
N ARG A 29 6.34 -39.85 20.42
CA ARG A 29 7.06 -39.42 19.19
C ARG A 29 8.45 -38.94 19.57
N PRO A 30 9.52 -39.58 19.07
CA PRO A 30 10.88 -39.16 19.39
C PRO A 30 11.15 -37.75 18.86
N LEU A 31 11.99 -37.01 19.57
CA LEU A 31 12.45 -35.70 19.10
C LEU A 31 13.30 -35.86 17.84
N GLN A 32 13.20 -34.89 16.94
CA GLN A 32 14.08 -34.81 15.78
C GLN A 32 15.54 -34.69 16.25
N LYS A 33 16.45 -35.44 15.63
CA LYS A 33 17.88 -35.28 15.87
C LYS A 33 18.35 -33.90 15.42
N LYS A 34 19.34 -33.34 16.13
CA LYS A 34 19.99 -32.09 15.72
C LYS A 34 20.62 -32.28 14.34
N VAL A 35 20.34 -31.36 13.44
CA VAL A 35 20.96 -31.30 12.12
C VAL A 35 22.06 -30.23 12.18
N ALA A 36 23.29 -30.61 11.82
CA ALA A 36 24.40 -29.67 11.73
C ALA A 36 24.23 -28.80 10.47
N ILE A 37 24.41 -27.48 10.62
CA ILE A 37 24.23 -26.49 9.54
C ILE A 37 25.43 -25.55 9.54
N ASP A 38 25.59 -24.77 10.61
CA ASP A 38 26.71 -23.84 10.80
C ASP A 38 28.07 -24.53 10.57
N GLY A 39 28.90 -23.95 9.70
CA GLY A 39 30.25 -24.41 9.39
C GLY A 39 30.37 -25.72 8.61
N GLN A 40 29.26 -26.36 8.19
CA GLN A 40 29.31 -27.61 7.43
C GLN A 40 29.82 -27.42 6.00
N PRO A 41 30.42 -28.41 5.31
CA PRO A 41 30.79 -28.25 3.89
C PRO A 41 29.55 -28.08 3.00
N ILE A 42 29.73 -27.46 1.81
CA ILE A 42 28.60 -27.13 0.90
C ILE A 42 27.82 -28.39 0.54
N GLU A 43 28.51 -29.49 0.30
CA GLU A 43 27.93 -30.78 -0.07
C GLU A 43 27.00 -31.31 1.04
N ALA A 44 27.42 -31.21 2.31
CA ALA A 44 26.59 -31.62 3.44
C ALA A 44 25.35 -30.72 3.61
N LEU A 45 25.49 -29.43 3.31
CA LEU A 45 24.35 -28.51 3.31
C LEU A 45 23.36 -28.82 2.20
N LEU A 46 23.83 -29.12 0.98
CA LEU A 46 22.92 -29.52 -0.11
C LEU A 46 22.13 -30.78 0.26
N GLU A 47 22.74 -31.72 0.99
CA GLU A 47 22.03 -32.90 1.51
C GLU A 47 20.95 -32.54 2.55
N ASN A 48 21.19 -31.50 3.38
CA ASN A 48 20.17 -31.00 4.31
C ASN A 48 18.93 -30.42 3.60
N LEU A 49 19.03 -30.00 2.33
CA LEU A 49 17.87 -29.54 1.56
C LEU A 49 16.87 -30.66 1.25
N LYS A 50 17.21 -31.93 1.46
CA LYS A 50 16.27 -33.05 1.38
C LYS A 50 15.47 -33.28 2.66
N HIS A 51 15.80 -32.56 3.73
CA HIS A 51 15.17 -32.78 5.04
C HIS A 51 13.67 -32.41 5.01
N PRO A 52 12.76 -33.19 5.62
CA PRO A 52 11.32 -32.94 5.55
C PRO A 52 10.88 -31.64 6.27
N THR A 53 11.59 -31.25 7.34
CA THR A 53 11.30 -30.03 8.11
C THR A 53 11.79 -28.77 7.38
N ASP A 54 10.88 -27.86 7.07
CA ASP A 54 11.19 -26.61 6.35
C ASP A 54 12.22 -25.73 7.07
N GLY A 55 12.11 -25.58 8.40
CA GLY A 55 13.07 -24.79 9.16
C GLY A 55 14.53 -25.26 9.05
N VAL A 56 14.76 -26.56 8.79
CA VAL A 56 16.13 -27.08 8.51
C VAL A 56 16.58 -26.61 7.14
N ARG A 57 15.74 -26.73 6.12
CA ARG A 57 16.05 -26.30 4.74
C ARG A 57 16.23 -24.80 4.64
N HIS A 58 15.36 -24.01 5.26
CA HIS A 58 15.46 -22.55 5.30
C HIS A 58 16.78 -22.08 5.91
N ARG A 59 17.15 -22.56 7.10
CA ARG A 59 18.44 -22.21 7.73
C ARG A 59 19.63 -22.68 6.92
N THR A 60 19.52 -23.83 6.24
CA THR A 60 20.54 -24.33 5.32
C THR A 60 20.72 -23.39 4.12
N ARG A 61 19.63 -22.87 3.53
CA ARG A 61 19.72 -21.87 2.45
C ARG A 61 20.34 -20.56 2.93
N VAL A 62 20.03 -20.10 4.15
CA VAL A 62 20.68 -18.94 4.79
C VAL A 62 22.18 -19.15 4.92
N GLU A 63 22.61 -20.28 5.50
CA GLU A 63 24.04 -20.64 5.61
C GLU A 63 24.75 -20.71 4.25
N LEU A 64 24.09 -21.27 3.22
CA LEU A 64 24.65 -21.31 1.86
C LEU A 64 24.86 -19.90 1.30
N SER A 65 24.01 -18.93 1.63
CA SER A 65 24.12 -17.56 1.11
C SER A 65 25.30 -16.76 1.66
N GLU A 66 25.89 -17.18 2.77
CA GLU A 66 27.10 -16.56 3.32
C GLU A 66 28.37 -16.99 2.56
N ARG A 67 28.26 -17.95 1.65
CA ARG A 67 29.40 -18.53 0.91
C ARG A 67 29.57 -17.89 -0.45
N LYS A 68 30.76 -18.08 -1.03
CA LYS A 68 31.06 -17.61 -2.39
C LYS A 68 30.06 -18.21 -3.38
N THR A 69 29.27 -17.33 -4.01
CA THR A 69 28.19 -17.67 -4.94
C THR A 69 28.61 -18.69 -6.00
N ASP A 70 29.76 -18.51 -6.65
CA ASP A 70 30.17 -19.39 -7.74
C ASP A 70 30.41 -20.83 -7.26
N ASN A 71 30.97 -21.01 -6.06
CA ASN A 71 31.19 -22.33 -5.46
C ASN A 71 29.85 -23.02 -5.14
N VAL A 72 28.91 -22.27 -4.56
CA VAL A 72 27.58 -22.80 -4.20
C VAL A 72 26.79 -23.18 -5.46
N ILE A 73 26.79 -22.35 -6.48
CA ILE A 73 26.08 -22.63 -7.73
C ILE A 73 26.70 -23.82 -8.46
N GLN A 74 28.03 -23.92 -8.51
CA GLN A 74 28.70 -25.08 -9.11
C GLN A 74 28.33 -26.38 -8.38
N ALA A 75 28.36 -26.37 -7.04
CA ALA A 75 27.99 -27.52 -6.23
C ALA A 75 26.50 -27.87 -6.38
N THR A 76 25.61 -26.87 -6.37
CA THR A 76 24.16 -27.05 -6.59
C THR A 76 23.87 -27.65 -7.96
N GLN A 77 24.53 -27.16 -9.01
CA GLN A 77 24.39 -27.70 -10.37
C GLN A 77 24.89 -29.14 -10.49
N LYS A 78 25.92 -29.52 -9.74
CA LYS A 78 26.37 -30.90 -9.66
C LYS A 78 25.36 -31.77 -8.90
N TRP A 79 24.88 -31.28 -7.76
CA TRP A 79 23.94 -31.97 -6.90
C TRP A 79 22.60 -32.23 -7.59
N MET A 80 22.06 -31.28 -8.35
CA MET A 80 20.76 -31.44 -9.02
C MET A 80 20.74 -32.53 -10.11
N LYS A 81 21.91 -32.96 -10.64
CA LYS A 81 21.98 -33.98 -11.70
C LYS A 81 21.49 -35.36 -11.26
N GLN A 82 21.38 -35.61 -9.95
CA GLN A 82 20.90 -36.87 -9.42
C GLN A 82 19.35 -36.99 -9.44
N PHE A 83 18.64 -35.90 -9.77
CA PHE A 83 17.18 -35.82 -9.72
C PHE A 83 16.59 -35.74 -11.13
N ASP A 84 15.42 -36.35 -11.32
CA ASP A 84 14.68 -36.31 -12.57
C ASP A 84 13.53 -35.29 -12.52
N PRO A 85 13.52 -34.23 -13.36
CA PRO A 85 12.45 -33.24 -13.40
C PRO A 85 11.07 -33.81 -13.78
N LYS A 86 11.02 -34.99 -14.40
CA LYS A 86 9.77 -35.68 -14.77
C LYS A 86 9.23 -36.56 -13.64
N LYS A 87 9.96 -36.71 -12.54
CA LYS A 87 9.57 -37.51 -11.38
C LYS A 87 8.96 -36.62 -10.28
N LYS A 88 7.83 -37.03 -9.71
CA LYS A 88 7.07 -36.22 -8.75
C LYS A 88 7.80 -36.03 -7.42
N GLU A 89 8.50 -37.06 -6.97
CA GLU A 89 9.25 -37.08 -5.71
C GLU A 89 10.46 -36.14 -5.77
N ASP A 90 11.06 -36.02 -6.96
CA ASP A 90 12.28 -35.24 -7.19
C ASP A 90 12.00 -33.74 -7.39
N GLY A 91 10.76 -33.38 -7.73
CA GLY A 91 10.35 -31.99 -7.97
C GLY A 91 10.61 -31.06 -6.79
N HIS A 92 10.50 -31.55 -5.55
CA HIS A 92 10.82 -30.74 -4.36
C HIS A 92 12.32 -30.43 -4.25
N HIS A 93 13.18 -31.41 -4.52
CA HIS A 93 14.64 -31.23 -4.45
C HIS A 93 15.16 -30.29 -5.54
N LEU A 94 14.59 -30.39 -6.74
CA LEU A 94 14.88 -29.48 -7.83
C LEU A 94 14.39 -28.05 -7.54
N LEU A 95 13.24 -27.91 -6.86
CA LEU A 95 12.76 -26.61 -6.40
C LEU A 95 13.70 -25.97 -5.37
N GLU A 96 14.24 -26.75 -4.44
CA GLU A 96 15.25 -26.27 -3.48
C GLU A 96 16.50 -25.76 -4.21
N ALA A 97 16.96 -26.45 -5.26
CA ALA A 97 18.04 -25.96 -6.12
C ALA A 97 17.67 -24.64 -6.82
N LEU A 98 16.43 -24.50 -7.30
CA LEU A 98 15.94 -23.27 -7.93
C LEU A 98 15.95 -22.09 -6.94
N TRP A 99 15.56 -22.31 -5.69
CA TRP A 99 15.62 -21.27 -4.65
C TRP A 99 17.04 -20.91 -4.24
N VAL A 100 17.99 -21.86 -4.22
CA VAL A 100 19.42 -21.54 -4.04
C VAL A 100 19.91 -20.63 -5.17
N HIS A 101 19.54 -20.93 -6.42
CA HIS A 101 19.80 -20.06 -7.57
C HIS A 101 19.20 -18.65 -7.40
N GLN A 102 17.97 -18.56 -6.90
CA GLN A 102 17.29 -17.29 -6.65
C GLN A 102 18.01 -16.48 -5.57
N GLN A 103 18.35 -17.09 -4.43
CA GLN A 103 19.00 -16.41 -3.30
C GLN A 103 20.40 -15.89 -3.65
N HIS A 104 21.12 -16.57 -4.54
CA HIS A 104 22.42 -16.12 -5.06
C HIS A 104 22.33 -15.18 -6.28
N ASN A 105 21.12 -14.75 -6.68
CA ASN A 105 20.90 -13.91 -7.87
C ASN A 105 21.52 -14.50 -9.15
N ARG A 106 21.43 -15.82 -9.35
CA ARG A 106 21.95 -16.54 -10.51
C ARG A 106 20.83 -17.27 -11.23
N ARG A 107 20.31 -16.69 -12.31
CA ARG A 107 19.18 -17.26 -13.06
C ARG A 107 19.54 -18.57 -13.73
N ASN A 108 18.70 -19.59 -13.52
CA ASN A 108 18.77 -20.87 -14.22
C ASN A 108 17.47 -21.12 -14.99
N GLY A 109 17.38 -20.54 -16.19
CA GLY A 109 16.17 -20.61 -17.01
C GLY A 109 15.78 -22.03 -17.42
N ARG A 110 16.77 -22.93 -17.60
CA ARG A 110 16.52 -24.35 -17.90
C ARG A 110 15.79 -25.04 -16.74
N LEU A 111 16.36 -24.97 -15.54
CA LEU A 111 15.76 -25.54 -14.33
C LEU A 111 14.36 -24.95 -14.04
N LEU A 112 14.20 -23.64 -14.23
CA LEU A 112 12.89 -22.99 -14.08
C LEU A 112 11.86 -23.58 -15.04
N ASN A 113 12.19 -23.72 -16.33
CA ASN A 113 11.29 -24.26 -17.34
C ASN A 113 10.93 -25.73 -17.07
N ASP A 114 11.87 -26.51 -16.56
CA ASP A 114 11.63 -27.89 -16.14
C ASP A 114 10.64 -27.95 -14.98
N LEU A 115 10.81 -27.08 -13.96
CA LEU A 115 9.94 -27.03 -12.79
C LEU A 115 8.54 -26.48 -13.08
N LEU A 116 8.39 -25.55 -14.02
CA LEU A 116 7.07 -25.10 -14.50
C LEU A 116 6.25 -26.25 -15.12
N LYS A 117 6.93 -27.30 -15.61
CA LYS A 117 6.32 -28.51 -16.18
C LYS A 117 6.34 -29.70 -15.22
N SER A 118 6.78 -29.52 -13.97
CA SER A 118 6.92 -30.62 -13.01
C SER A 118 5.58 -31.33 -12.79
N PRO A 119 5.56 -32.67 -12.64
CA PRO A 119 4.35 -33.39 -12.23
C PRO A 119 3.90 -33.03 -10.81
N ASN A 120 4.77 -32.42 -9.98
CA ASN A 120 4.42 -31.94 -8.65
C ASN A 120 3.74 -30.55 -8.72
N PRO A 121 2.45 -30.41 -8.35
CA PRO A 121 1.74 -29.14 -8.47
C PRO A 121 2.32 -28.04 -7.58
N HIS A 122 2.84 -28.37 -6.38
CA HIS A 122 3.46 -27.39 -5.51
C HIS A 122 4.77 -26.85 -6.09
N ALA A 123 5.56 -27.70 -6.74
CA ALA A 123 6.78 -27.29 -7.43
C ALA A 123 6.49 -26.32 -8.59
N ARG A 124 5.43 -26.59 -9.37
CA ARG A 124 4.98 -25.67 -10.45
C ARG A 124 4.57 -24.31 -9.90
N MET A 125 3.74 -24.28 -8.86
CA MET A 125 3.28 -23.02 -8.28
C MET A 125 4.43 -22.19 -7.69
N ALA A 126 5.36 -22.83 -6.99
CA ALA A 126 6.54 -22.15 -6.48
C ALA A 126 7.47 -21.65 -7.61
N ALA A 127 7.61 -22.42 -8.69
CA ALA A 127 8.37 -22.00 -9.87
C ALA A 127 7.75 -20.77 -10.55
N LEU A 128 6.41 -20.64 -10.60
CA LEU A 128 5.75 -19.42 -11.10
C LEU A 128 6.11 -18.19 -10.26
N THR A 129 6.21 -18.32 -8.94
CA THR A 129 6.68 -17.23 -8.07
C THR A 129 8.12 -16.83 -8.40
N VAL A 130 9.02 -17.80 -8.62
CA VAL A 130 10.40 -17.52 -9.06
C VAL A 130 10.42 -16.83 -10.43
N GLN A 131 9.62 -17.30 -11.39
CA GLN A 131 9.47 -16.68 -12.71
C GLN A 131 9.03 -15.22 -12.59
N HIS A 132 8.00 -14.94 -11.78
CA HIS A 132 7.53 -13.58 -11.53
C HIS A 132 8.67 -12.68 -11.02
N HIS A 133 9.43 -13.11 -10.01
CA HIS A 133 10.53 -12.31 -9.45
C HIS A 133 11.77 -12.22 -10.36
N TRP A 134 11.97 -13.13 -11.31
CA TRP A 134 13.09 -13.05 -12.24
C TRP A 134 12.80 -12.27 -13.51
N TYR A 135 11.53 -12.09 -13.89
CA TYR A 135 11.19 -11.48 -15.18
C TYR A 135 10.19 -10.32 -15.08
N ASN A 136 9.18 -10.42 -14.23
CA ASN A 136 8.08 -9.45 -14.16
C ASN A 136 8.36 -8.38 -13.10
N ALA A 137 8.68 -8.81 -11.89
CA ALA A 137 9.05 -7.94 -10.76
C ALA A 137 10.56 -8.00 -10.49
N ASP A 138 11.37 -8.09 -11.55
CA ASP A 138 12.82 -8.24 -11.49
C ASP A 138 13.48 -7.01 -10.85
N PRO A 139 13.96 -7.10 -9.59
CA PRO A 139 14.52 -5.93 -8.90
C PRO A 139 15.89 -5.53 -9.47
N ALA A 140 16.55 -6.41 -10.23
CA ALA A 140 17.84 -6.12 -10.87
C ALA A 140 17.67 -5.35 -12.20
N LYS A 141 16.45 -5.23 -12.71
CA LYS A 141 16.16 -4.49 -13.95
C LYS A 141 16.21 -2.97 -13.80
N GLY A 142 16.51 -2.44 -12.61
CA GLY A 142 16.90 -1.04 -12.40
C GLY A 142 16.00 -0.05 -13.13
N SER A 143 14.97 0.42 -12.42
CA SER A 143 13.78 1.07 -12.95
C SER A 143 12.73 0.03 -13.36
N GLN A 144 11.75 -0.15 -12.47
CA GLN A 144 10.40 -0.24 -13.01
C GLN A 144 10.29 0.90 -14.04
N VAL A 145 9.74 0.62 -15.21
CA VAL A 145 8.81 1.63 -15.73
C VAL A 145 7.85 1.72 -14.55
N MET A 146 8.06 2.71 -13.66
CA MET A 146 6.92 3.36 -13.05
C MET A 146 5.99 3.45 -14.24
N GLU A 147 4.81 2.82 -14.19
CA GLU A 147 3.71 3.40 -14.97
C GLU A 147 4.00 4.88 -14.87
N GLU A 148 4.37 5.53 -15.99
CA GLU A 148 4.41 6.97 -15.98
C GLU A 148 3.08 7.22 -15.32
N GLU A 149 3.10 7.78 -14.09
CA GLU A 149 1.88 8.30 -13.52
C GLU A 149 1.32 8.98 -14.74
N GLU A 150 0.12 8.59 -15.18
CA GLU A 150 -0.61 9.50 -16.01
C GLU A 150 -0.66 10.70 -15.07
N ILE A 151 0.33 11.58 -15.23
CA ILE A 151 0.32 12.92 -14.75
C ILE A 151 -0.77 13.40 -15.66
N GLU A 152 -2.03 13.15 -15.25
CA GLU A 152 -3.17 13.90 -15.70
C GLU A 152 -2.65 15.30 -15.63
N VAL A 153 -2.36 15.87 -16.80
CA VAL A 153 -1.67 17.14 -16.92
C VAL A 153 -2.45 18.06 -16.03
N ALA A 154 -1.89 18.41 -14.88
CA ALA A 154 -2.67 18.94 -13.77
C ALA A 154 -3.42 20.14 -14.31
N GLN A 155 -4.72 19.98 -14.55
CA GLN A 155 -5.48 21.01 -15.22
C GLN A 155 -5.39 22.25 -14.35
N LYS A 156 -5.04 23.38 -14.96
CA LYS A 156 -4.84 24.63 -14.21
C LYS A 156 -6.05 24.86 -13.30
N SER A 157 -5.80 25.07 -12.02
CA SER A 157 -6.82 25.42 -11.03
C SER A 157 -6.81 26.91 -10.69
N GLY A 158 -7.80 27.35 -9.92
CA GLY A 158 -8.11 28.75 -9.67
C GLY A 158 -9.14 29.28 -10.67
N ILE A 159 -9.07 30.59 -10.96
CA ILE A 159 -9.97 31.23 -11.92
C ILE A 159 -9.50 30.88 -13.34
N ILE A 160 -10.35 30.15 -14.07
CA ILE A 160 -10.08 29.68 -15.44
C ILE A 160 -10.57 30.70 -16.46
N SER A 161 -11.74 31.29 -16.20
CA SER A 161 -12.27 32.41 -16.98
C SER A 161 -13.04 33.37 -16.08
N ASP A 162 -13.03 34.66 -16.45
CA ASP A 162 -13.74 35.70 -15.74
C ASP A 162 -14.39 36.67 -16.72
N THR A 163 -15.68 36.47 -17.02
CA THR A 163 -16.48 37.40 -17.84
C THR A 163 -17.31 38.32 -16.94
N ASN A 164 -18.09 39.25 -17.50
CA ASN A 164 -18.98 40.08 -16.69
C ASN A 164 -20.11 39.27 -16.05
N GLU A 165 -20.52 38.18 -16.70
CA GLU A 165 -21.69 37.36 -16.35
C GLU A 165 -21.31 36.13 -15.51
N LEU A 166 -20.12 35.55 -15.72
CA LEU A 166 -19.72 34.27 -15.13
C LEU A 166 -18.23 34.23 -14.80
N THR A 167 -17.90 33.72 -13.62
CA THR A 167 -16.55 33.25 -13.30
C THR A 167 -16.53 31.72 -13.30
N THR A 168 -15.66 31.11 -14.09
CA THR A 168 -15.41 29.67 -14.02
C THR A 168 -14.18 29.42 -13.16
N ILE A 169 -14.35 28.59 -12.13
CA ILE A 169 -13.31 28.24 -11.16
C ILE A 169 -13.10 26.73 -11.23
N ARG A 170 -11.84 26.30 -11.18
CA ARG A 170 -11.51 24.89 -10.95
C ARG A 170 -10.80 24.75 -9.62
N ILE A 171 -11.22 23.78 -8.81
CA ILE A 171 -10.56 23.38 -7.57
C ILE A 171 -10.35 21.88 -7.65
N SER A 172 -9.10 21.43 -7.52
CA SER A 172 -8.75 20.02 -7.49
C SER A 172 -8.29 19.59 -6.10
N THR A 173 -8.38 18.30 -5.80
CA THR A 173 -7.67 17.70 -4.66
C THR A 173 -6.21 17.45 -5.03
N LEU A 174 -5.33 17.49 -4.04
CA LEU A 174 -3.93 17.09 -4.17
C LEU A 174 -3.79 15.63 -3.73
N VAL A 175 -3.37 14.76 -4.66
CA VAL A 175 -3.16 13.33 -4.45
C VAL A 175 -2.35 13.07 -3.17
N GLU A 176 -2.90 12.24 -2.28
CA GLU A 176 -2.33 11.82 -0.99
C GLU A 176 -2.01 12.95 -0.01
N LYS A 177 -2.47 14.18 -0.25
CA LYS A 177 -2.19 15.34 0.62
C LYS A 177 -3.41 15.81 1.42
N MET A 178 -4.61 15.32 1.14
CA MET A 178 -5.87 15.78 1.79
C MET A 178 -5.97 17.31 1.81
N LYS A 179 -5.69 17.94 0.67
CA LYS A 179 -5.70 19.40 0.50
C LYS A 179 -6.33 19.75 -0.83
N TYR A 180 -6.96 20.93 -0.89
CA TYR A 180 -7.28 21.56 -2.16
C TYR A 180 -6.02 22.21 -2.74
N ASP A 181 -5.89 22.18 -4.07
CA ASP A 181 -4.80 22.84 -4.78
C ASP A 181 -4.91 24.38 -4.79
N THR A 182 -6.13 24.88 -4.60
CA THR A 182 -6.49 26.28 -4.54
C THR A 182 -6.89 26.57 -3.10
N PRO A 183 -6.00 27.08 -2.23
CA PRO A 183 -6.33 27.37 -0.84
C PRO A 183 -7.00 28.74 -0.66
N ASN A 184 -6.84 29.65 -1.62
CA ASN A 184 -7.42 30.98 -1.58
C ASN A 184 -7.92 31.38 -2.98
N LEU A 185 -9.09 31.99 -3.04
CA LEU A 185 -9.64 32.56 -4.27
C LEU A 185 -10.41 33.84 -3.94
N THR A 186 -10.46 34.78 -4.89
CA THR A 186 -11.17 36.06 -4.73
C THR A 186 -12.22 36.21 -5.82
N VAL A 187 -13.47 36.50 -5.44
CA VAL A 187 -14.59 36.69 -6.37
C VAL A 187 -15.39 37.94 -6.02
N LYS A 188 -16.11 38.50 -6.99
CA LYS A 188 -17.03 39.63 -6.75
C LYS A 188 -18.33 39.16 -6.10
N ALA A 189 -18.86 39.98 -5.22
CA ALA A 189 -20.11 39.74 -4.52
C ALA A 189 -21.27 39.51 -5.51
N GLY A 190 -22.07 38.47 -5.28
CA GLY A 190 -23.24 38.14 -6.10
C GLY A 190 -22.92 37.60 -7.51
N LYS A 191 -21.64 37.48 -7.89
CA LYS A 191 -21.26 36.99 -9.22
C LYS A 191 -21.65 35.53 -9.40
N LYS A 192 -22.14 35.16 -10.59
CA LYS A 192 -22.42 33.77 -10.92
C LYS A 192 -21.10 33.02 -11.07
N ILE A 193 -20.99 31.86 -10.42
CA ILE A 193 -19.81 31.00 -10.42
C ILE A 193 -20.19 29.65 -11.03
N ASN A 194 -19.33 29.13 -11.92
CA ASN A 194 -19.30 27.71 -12.28
C ASN A 194 -18.05 27.09 -11.66
N LEU A 195 -18.22 26.28 -10.62
CA LEU A 195 -17.13 25.55 -9.98
C LEU A 195 -17.01 24.15 -10.58
N ILE A 196 -15.83 23.83 -11.10
CA ILE A 196 -15.43 22.48 -11.46
C ILE A 196 -14.62 21.92 -10.29
N PHE A 197 -15.20 20.98 -9.55
CA PHE A 197 -14.53 20.27 -8.47
C PHE A 197 -14.03 18.91 -8.98
N SER A 198 -12.71 18.68 -8.91
CA SER A 198 -12.06 17.46 -9.41
C SER A 198 -11.37 16.72 -8.28
N ASN A 199 -11.44 15.38 -8.31
CA ASN A 199 -10.80 14.53 -7.32
C ASN A 199 -9.86 13.48 -7.95
N PRO A 200 -8.59 13.84 -8.23
CA PRO A 200 -7.58 12.85 -8.59
C PRO A 200 -7.07 12.03 -7.39
N ASP A 201 -7.34 12.45 -6.14
CA ASP A 201 -6.94 11.71 -4.94
C ASP A 201 -7.71 10.38 -4.80
N PHE A 202 -7.11 9.38 -4.15
CA PHE A 202 -7.70 8.04 -4.00
C PHE A 202 -8.84 8.01 -2.98
N MET A 203 -8.84 8.93 -2.03
CA MET A 203 -9.92 9.05 -1.05
C MET A 203 -11.08 9.87 -1.62
N PRO A 204 -12.33 9.57 -1.21
CA PRO A 204 -13.47 10.38 -1.61
C PRO A 204 -13.45 11.72 -0.89
N HIS A 205 -13.82 12.78 -1.62
CA HIS A 205 -13.82 14.15 -1.11
C HIS A 205 -15.08 14.90 -1.50
N ASN A 206 -15.44 15.87 -0.67
CA ASN A 206 -16.43 16.88 -1.01
C ASN A 206 -15.81 18.28 -0.82
N ILE A 207 -16.53 19.31 -1.24
CA ILE A 207 -16.22 20.70 -0.95
C ILE A 207 -17.50 21.40 -0.53
N VAL A 208 -17.47 22.01 0.65
CA VAL A 208 -18.63 22.67 1.27
C VAL A 208 -18.27 24.10 1.59
N LEU A 209 -18.92 25.06 0.93
CA LEU A 209 -18.77 26.48 1.27
C LEU A 209 -19.69 26.81 2.45
N VAL A 210 -19.12 27.44 3.47
CA VAL A 210 -19.86 27.76 4.69
C VAL A 210 -19.77 29.24 5.04
N SER A 211 -20.67 29.67 5.92
CA SER A 211 -20.65 31.00 6.50
C SER A 211 -19.32 31.34 7.19
N PRO A 212 -18.94 32.63 7.28
CA PRO A 212 -17.70 33.04 7.91
C PRO A 212 -17.56 32.47 9.33
N ASN A 213 -16.37 31.94 9.65
CA ASN A 213 -16.04 31.32 10.95
C ASN A 213 -16.86 30.07 11.33
N LYS A 214 -17.53 29.40 10.37
CA LYS A 214 -18.36 28.21 10.63
C LYS A 214 -17.78 26.88 10.19
N ALA A 215 -16.58 26.87 9.62
CA ALA A 215 -15.98 25.65 9.08
C ALA A 215 -15.82 24.55 10.13
N ASP A 216 -15.41 24.88 11.36
CA ASP A 216 -15.24 23.89 12.43
C ASP A 216 -16.59 23.36 12.93
N SER A 217 -17.58 24.24 13.15
CA SER A 217 -18.89 23.81 13.64
C SER A 217 -19.60 22.92 12.62
N VAL A 218 -19.55 23.27 11.34
CA VAL A 218 -20.14 22.46 10.27
C VAL A 218 -19.42 21.12 10.14
N ALA A 219 -18.09 21.09 10.20
CA ALA A 219 -17.35 19.82 10.16
C ALA A 219 -17.66 18.91 11.36
N MET A 220 -17.78 19.48 12.56
CA MET A 220 -18.18 18.72 13.75
C MET A 220 -19.62 18.20 13.66
N GLU A 221 -20.53 18.92 13.01
CA GLU A 221 -21.88 18.43 12.69
C GLU A 221 -21.83 17.28 11.68
N ALA A 222 -20.98 17.39 10.65
CA ALA A 222 -20.79 16.32 9.66
C ALA A 222 -20.28 15.03 10.29
N LEU A 223 -19.34 15.11 11.25
CA LEU A 223 -18.85 13.94 11.98
C LEU A 223 -19.96 13.21 12.75
N LYS A 224 -20.96 13.93 13.27
CA LYS A 224 -22.09 13.34 14.00
C LYS A 224 -23.02 12.51 13.12
N LEU A 225 -22.94 12.65 11.79
CA LEU A 225 -23.71 11.82 10.86
C LEU A 225 -23.29 10.35 10.92
N GLY A 226 -22.04 10.06 11.32
CA GLY A 226 -21.51 8.71 11.38
C GLY A 226 -21.68 7.97 10.05
N ALA A 227 -22.11 6.70 10.10
CA ALA A 227 -22.35 5.89 8.91
C ALA A 227 -23.43 6.46 7.98
N ASN A 228 -24.41 7.21 8.51
CA ASN A 228 -25.46 7.84 7.71
C ASN A 228 -24.91 8.96 6.81
N GLY A 229 -23.68 9.44 7.07
CA GLY A 229 -23.04 10.48 6.29
C GLY A 229 -22.89 10.11 4.81
N PHE A 230 -22.65 8.84 4.48
CA PHE A 230 -22.53 8.41 3.06
C PHE A 230 -23.80 8.69 2.25
N ALA A 231 -24.99 8.55 2.85
CA ALA A 231 -26.26 8.80 2.16
C ALA A 231 -26.47 10.29 1.78
N VAL A 232 -25.76 11.20 2.45
CA VAL A 232 -25.86 12.64 2.27
C VAL A 232 -24.52 13.27 1.87
N GLY A 233 -23.54 12.46 1.45
CA GLY A 233 -22.20 12.92 1.07
C GLY A 233 -21.45 13.67 2.19
N PHE A 234 -21.74 13.34 3.46
CA PHE A 234 -21.23 14.00 4.66
C PHE A 234 -21.53 15.50 4.74
N VAL A 235 -22.59 15.96 4.08
CA VAL A 235 -23.08 17.34 4.23
C VAL A 235 -24.14 17.35 5.34
N PRO A 236 -23.89 18.00 6.48
CA PRO A 236 -24.87 18.05 7.57
C PRO A 236 -26.01 19.01 7.22
N PRO A 237 -27.21 18.81 7.80
CA PRO A 237 -28.35 19.73 7.66
C PRO A 237 -28.11 20.99 8.49
N SER A 238 -27.17 21.83 8.07
CA SER A 238 -26.74 23.04 8.76
C SER A 238 -27.12 24.29 7.98
N LYS A 239 -27.70 25.28 8.66
CA LYS A 239 -27.99 26.60 8.05
C LYS A 239 -26.73 27.38 7.67
N ASP A 240 -25.59 26.97 8.20
CA ASP A 240 -24.30 27.62 7.94
C ASP A 240 -23.62 27.05 6.68
N VAL A 241 -24.19 26.01 6.04
CA VAL A 241 -23.80 25.55 4.71
C VAL A 241 -24.46 26.44 3.66
N ILE A 242 -23.65 27.10 2.83
CA ILE A 242 -24.12 27.96 1.75
C ILE A 242 -24.40 27.12 0.50
N TRP A 243 -23.46 26.23 0.16
CA TRP A 243 -23.61 25.19 -0.85
C TRP A 243 -22.65 24.04 -0.58
N ALA A 244 -22.91 22.87 -1.15
CA ALA A 244 -22.05 21.70 -1.06
C ALA A 244 -21.99 20.93 -2.38
N SER A 245 -20.85 20.30 -2.65
CA SER A 245 -20.73 19.27 -3.67
C SER A 245 -21.33 17.94 -3.19
N LYS A 246 -21.44 16.99 -4.11
CA LYS A 246 -21.51 15.56 -3.76
C LYS A 246 -20.18 15.13 -3.16
N LEU A 247 -20.20 13.99 -2.46
CA LEU A 247 -18.99 13.23 -2.19
C LEU A 247 -18.60 12.52 -3.50
N ILE A 248 -17.45 12.86 -4.06
CA ILE A 248 -16.96 12.30 -5.32
C ILE A 248 -15.78 11.37 -5.07
N ASP A 249 -15.79 10.22 -5.74
CA ASP A 249 -14.72 9.22 -5.68
C ASP A 249 -13.51 9.62 -6.52
N HIS A 250 -12.46 8.78 -6.52
CA HIS A 250 -11.27 8.95 -7.33
C HIS A 250 -11.58 9.06 -8.83
N GLY A 251 -10.95 10.02 -9.51
CA GLY A 251 -11.09 10.29 -10.94
C GLY A 251 -12.41 10.95 -11.34
N ALA A 252 -13.29 11.25 -10.39
CA ALA A 252 -14.56 11.91 -10.66
C ALA A 252 -14.44 13.43 -10.63
N GLU A 253 -15.32 14.10 -11.38
CA GLU A 253 -15.51 15.56 -11.32
C GLU A 253 -16.99 15.92 -11.16
N GLN A 254 -17.24 17.09 -10.60
CA GLN A 254 -18.56 17.69 -10.53
C GLN A 254 -18.51 19.18 -10.89
N GLU A 255 -19.41 19.59 -11.78
CA GLU A 255 -19.73 21.01 -11.98
C GLU A 255 -20.84 21.48 -11.06
N ILE A 256 -20.67 22.67 -10.47
CA ILE A 256 -21.57 23.28 -9.50
C ILE A 256 -21.76 24.75 -9.88
N GLN A 257 -23.00 25.14 -10.15
CA GLN A 257 -23.35 26.53 -10.40
C GLN A 257 -23.99 27.15 -9.17
N PHE A 258 -23.46 28.29 -8.73
CA PHE A 258 -23.99 29.06 -7.60
C PHE A 258 -23.68 30.55 -7.77
N ASN A 259 -24.35 31.39 -6.99
CA ASN A 259 -23.98 32.80 -6.89
C ASN A 259 -23.06 33.00 -5.69
N ALA A 260 -21.93 33.67 -5.89
CA ALA A 260 -21.07 34.09 -4.80
C ALA A 260 -21.89 34.89 -3.75
N PRO A 261 -21.59 34.75 -2.45
CA PRO A 261 -22.29 35.51 -1.43
C PRO A 261 -22.37 37.01 -1.76
N SER A 262 -23.51 37.64 -1.51
CA SER A 262 -23.69 39.07 -1.81
C SER A 262 -23.01 39.99 -0.80
N LYS A 263 -22.60 39.47 0.35
CA LYS A 263 -21.89 40.21 1.40
C LYS A 263 -20.39 39.99 1.23
N PRO A 264 -19.57 41.06 1.13
CA PRO A 264 -18.12 40.93 1.17
C PRO A 264 -17.64 40.29 2.48
N GLY A 265 -16.61 39.46 2.40
CA GLY A 265 -16.07 38.72 3.55
C GLY A 265 -15.30 37.47 3.14
N ASP A 266 -14.76 36.78 4.15
CA ASP A 266 -14.04 35.52 3.99
C ASP A 266 -14.98 34.34 4.24
N TYR A 267 -15.21 33.55 3.20
CA TYR A 267 -16.09 32.39 3.21
C TYR A 267 -15.25 31.12 3.07
N PRO A 268 -15.03 30.37 4.16
CA PRO A 268 -14.22 29.16 4.08
C PRO A 268 -14.99 28.07 3.34
N TYR A 269 -14.25 27.27 2.57
CA TYR A 269 -14.72 25.98 2.09
C TYR A 269 -13.90 24.86 2.73
N VAL A 270 -14.57 23.76 3.03
CA VAL A 270 -14.01 22.66 3.83
C VAL A 270 -14.49 21.32 3.29
N CYS A 271 -13.62 20.31 3.34
CA CYS A 271 -14.03 18.92 3.13
C CYS A 271 -14.62 18.40 4.44
N THR A 272 -15.90 18.02 4.42
CA THR A 272 -16.61 17.50 5.59
C THR A 272 -16.61 15.98 5.67
N PHE A 273 -15.91 15.30 4.74
CA PHE A 273 -15.63 13.88 4.89
C PHE A 273 -14.86 13.62 6.20
N PRO A 274 -15.16 12.53 6.95
CA PRO A 274 -14.68 12.38 8.32
C PRO A 274 -13.16 12.53 8.46
N GLY A 275 -12.74 13.47 9.31
CA GLY A 275 -11.33 13.76 9.59
C GLY A 275 -10.62 14.70 8.61
N HIS A 276 -11.15 14.91 7.40
CA HIS A 276 -10.46 15.71 6.37
C HIS A 276 -10.43 17.21 6.69
N HIS A 277 -11.49 17.72 7.32
CA HIS A 277 -11.66 19.13 7.68
C HIS A 277 -10.50 19.75 8.48
N ILE A 278 -9.66 18.95 9.15
CA ILE A 278 -8.52 19.41 9.94
C ILE A 278 -7.50 20.12 9.05
N ILE A 279 -7.26 19.60 7.84
CA ILE A 279 -6.23 20.09 6.92
C ILE A 279 -6.78 20.46 5.53
N MET A 280 -7.95 19.94 5.15
CA MET A 280 -8.53 20.11 3.82
C MET A 280 -9.51 21.28 3.80
N ARG A 281 -8.95 22.49 3.72
CA ARG A 281 -9.70 23.76 3.78
C ARG A 281 -9.13 24.77 2.80
N GLY A 282 -9.95 25.72 2.41
CA GLY A 282 -9.51 26.95 1.75
C GLY A 282 -10.50 28.08 1.99
N ASN A 283 -10.25 29.24 1.38
CA ASN A 283 -11.03 30.44 1.61
C ASN A 283 -11.41 31.16 0.32
N MET A 284 -12.71 31.44 0.17
CA MET A 284 -13.25 32.32 -0.85
C MET A 284 -13.43 33.72 -0.27
N LYS A 285 -12.58 34.63 -0.69
CA LYS A 285 -12.70 36.05 -0.39
C LYS A 285 -13.68 36.71 -1.34
N VAL A 286 -14.77 37.22 -0.80
CA VAL A 286 -15.78 37.98 -1.55
C VAL A 286 -15.48 39.46 -1.41
N VAL A 287 -15.32 40.15 -2.54
CA VAL A 287 -15.07 41.59 -2.61
C VAL A 287 -16.20 42.32 -3.35
N LYS A 288 -16.25 43.65 -3.22
CA LYS A 288 -17.19 44.49 -3.98
C LYS A 288 -16.86 44.49 -5.48
#